data_AF-A0A127Z8V1-F1
#
_entry.id   AF-A0A127Z8V1-F1
#
_cell.length_a   1.000
_cell.length_b   1.000
_cell.length_c   1.000
_cell.angle_alpha   90.00
_cell.angle_beta   90.00
_cell.angle_gamma   90.00
#
_symmetry.space_group_name_H-M   'P 1'
#
loop_
_entity.id
_entity.type
_entity.pdbx_description
1 polymer ?
#
loop_
_entity_poly.entity_id
_entity_poly.type
_entity_poly.pdbx_seq_one_letter_code
_entity_poly.pdbx_strand_id
1 'polypeptide(L)'
;MVADSTASTSTSTAAATAGGSARKRIRKRTRKSKSTTNDAAADESSEDEQPAKTTTAAATASAPPSKPASAAPSTSSKKPSTSTSNPASTSVLTAVNPHKPSFITRPTTTGGRKFTVSVAIPGSIVLNAQSPELQSRLAAHIARACAIFNVDEIVVFDEGEVRTGEGDLYQHRHNQQNRGTKRRFPAQQGEDGEQVQEPVEGEEKAGFDPHTYLARVLQYLETPQYLRKALFPMHRDLRLAGLMPPLDCPHHLRFEDQSEYREGVTVDTPHWAARHRGQNSVFVNVGLRDPIEAALPPNAHVDSGTRVTVKMPKTTYDRGEIVSPREPVERLGWYWGYTVRLASSLSAVLTSCPFSPQGAYDLVIGTSERGVSLTDLALATANSTPVALASGETVRPLDRFEHALVVFGGLSGLELAVEQDPGIKLDRHTARDLFDAWVNVVENQGSRTVRTEEAIMIALARVKPVLEDVASRK
;
A
#
# COMPACT_ATOMS: atom_id res chain seq x y z
N MET A 1 9.21 -27.74 -52.45
CA MET A 1 7.98 -27.82 -53.26
C MET A 1 6.86 -27.22 -52.42
N VAL A 2 6.38 -26.02 -52.78
CA VAL A 2 5.02 -25.80 -53.35
C VAL A 2 3.95 -26.30 -52.36
N ALA A 3 3.41 -25.48 -51.44
CA ALA A 3 2.55 -24.29 -51.58
C ALA A 3 1.06 -24.62 -51.80
N ASP A 4 0.22 -24.26 -50.82
CA ASP A 4 -1.06 -23.53 -50.92
C ASP A 4 -1.74 -23.58 -49.53
N SER A 5 -2.29 -22.52 -48.92
CA SER A 5 -2.90 -21.27 -49.40
C SER A 5 -4.34 -21.42 -49.92
N THR A 6 -5.31 -21.28 -49.01
CA THR A 6 -6.72 -21.01 -49.31
C THR A 6 -7.29 -20.03 -48.30
N ALA A 7 -7.40 -18.76 -48.70
CA ALA A 7 -8.19 -17.77 -47.98
C ALA A 7 -9.65 -17.84 -48.45
N SER A 8 -10.60 -17.74 -47.52
CA SER A 8 -12.02 -17.54 -47.86
C SER A 8 -12.51 -16.19 -47.35
N THR A 9 -12.68 -15.26 -48.28
CA THR A 9 -13.31 -13.95 -48.03
C THR A 9 -14.83 -14.10 -48.03
N SER A 10 -15.53 -13.45 -47.10
CA SER A 10 -16.96 -13.18 -47.25
C SER A 10 -17.24 -11.71 -46.95
N THR A 11 -18.06 -11.09 -47.78
CA THR A 11 -18.27 -9.65 -47.84
C THR A 11 -19.72 -9.28 -47.57
N SER A 12 -19.91 -8.16 -46.87
CA SER A 12 -21.11 -7.30 -46.85
C SER A 12 -22.47 -7.89 -46.48
N THR A 13 -23.14 -7.25 -45.51
CA THR A 13 -24.22 -6.31 -45.84
C THR A 13 -24.26 -5.19 -44.80
N ALA A 14 -24.58 -3.97 -45.24
CA ALA A 14 -24.75 -2.81 -44.37
C ALA A 14 -26.24 -2.56 -44.10
N ALA A 15 -26.57 -2.08 -42.90
CA ALA A 15 -27.87 -1.50 -42.60
C ALA A 15 -27.65 -0.20 -41.81
N ALA A 16 -28.10 0.92 -42.37
CA ALA A 16 -28.01 2.23 -41.74
C ALA A 16 -29.39 2.65 -41.20
N THR A 17 -29.44 3.14 -39.98
CA THR A 17 -30.60 3.88 -39.43
C THR A 17 -30.11 5.13 -38.70
N ALA A 18 -30.75 6.26 -38.99
CA ALA A 18 -30.26 7.58 -38.64
C ALA A 18 -30.96 8.22 -37.45
N GLY A 19 -30.27 9.19 -36.83
CA GLY A 19 -30.88 10.46 -36.40
C GLY A 19 -31.75 10.48 -35.14
N GLY A 20 -31.18 10.93 -34.02
CA GLY A 20 -31.93 11.26 -32.81
C GLY A 20 -31.22 12.32 -31.95
N SER A 21 -31.41 13.61 -32.26
CA SER A 21 -30.79 14.72 -31.52
C SER A 21 -31.66 15.17 -30.35
N ALA A 22 -31.15 15.10 -29.12
CA ALA A 22 -31.85 15.57 -27.91
C ALA A 22 -30.99 16.55 -27.10
N ARG A 23 -31.46 17.80 -26.98
CA ARG A 23 -30.73 18.88 -26.28
C ARG A 23 -30.90 18.83 -24.75
N LYS A 24 -29.76 18.81 -24.05
CA LYS A 24 -29.40 19.67 -22.90
C LYS A 24 -30.46 19.92 -21.81
N ARG A 25 -30.20 19.45 -20.58
CA ARG A 25 -30.72 20.11 -19.36
C ARG A 25 -29.70 20.18 -18.22
N ILE A 26 -29.11 21.37 -18.06
CA ILE A 26 -28.26 21.75 -16.91
C ILE A 26 -29.17 21.98 -15.69
N ARG A 27 -28.88 21.33 -14.55
CA ARG A 27 -29.48 21.70 -13.25
C ARG A 27 -28.60 22.72 -12.52
N LYS A 28 -29.13 23.92 -12.31
CA LYS A 28 -28.48 25.00 -11.54
C LYS A 28 -28.45 24.66 -10.05
N ARG A 29 -27.35 25.02 -9.38
CA ARG A 29 -27.29 25.19 -7.91
C ARG A 29 -28.26 26.28 -7.46
N THR A 30 -28.95 26.08 -6.35
CA THR A 30 -29.62 27.14 -5.58
C THR A 30 -29.04 27.18 -4.17
N ARG A 31 -28.23 28.21 -3.87
CA ARG A 31 -27.95 28.61 -2.47
C ARG A 31 -29.24 29.17 -1.87
N LYS A 32 -29.54 28.82 -0.62
CA LYS A 32 -30.55 29.53 0.18
C LYS A 32 -29.88 30.12 1.40
N SER A 33 -29.72 31.44 1.39
CA SER A 33 -29.27 32.25 2.52
C SER A 33 -30.47 32.86 3.23
N LYS A 34 -30.48 32.79 4.55
CA LYS A 34 -31.21 33.64 5.51
C LYS A 34 -30.70 33.23 6.90
N SER A 35 -30.53 34.06 7.91
CA SER A 35 -30.42 35.53 8.06
C SER A 35 -30.47 35.71 9.58
N THR A 36 -29.51 36.41 10.16
CA THR A 36 -29.42 36.67 11.59
C THR A 36 -30.46 37.65 12.08
N THR A 37 -31.08 37.35 13.23
CA THR A 37 -31.68 38.34 14.15
C THR A 37 -31.42 37.86 15.57
N ASN A 38 -30.57 38.61 16.27
CA ASN A 38 -30.72 39.17 17.62
C ASN A 38 -31.71 38.50 18.58
N ASP A 39 -31.29 38.26 19.83
CA ASP A 39 -31.37 39.30 20.88
C ASP A 39 -30.44 38.98 22.06
N ALA A 40 -30.25 39.95 22.97
CA ALA A 40 -29.29 39.90 24.07
C ALA A 40 -29.93 40.29 25.42
N ALA A 41 -29.60 39.55 26.47
CA ALA A 41 -29.62 39.90 27.90
C ALA A 41 -28.89 38.74 28.63
N ALA A 42 -27.87 38.90 29.49
CA ALA A 42 -27.59 39.83 30.58
C ALA A 42 -28.06 39.32 31.96
N ASP A 43 -27.05 39.18 32.84
CA ASP A 43 -27.03 39.23 34.32
C ASP A 43 -27.51 38.11 35.27
N GLU A 44 -26.60 37.84 36.24
CA GLU A 44 -26.77 37.67 37.70
C GLU A 44 -27.71 36.57 38.27
N SER A 45 -27.50 36.00 39.49
CA SER A 45 -26.38 35.94 40.47
C SER A 45 -26.74 34.90 41.58
N SER A 46 -25.92 34.77 42.66
CA SER A 46 -26.09 33.94 43.89
C SER A 46 -26.08 32.40 43.71
N GLU A 47 -25.25 31.58 44.39
CA GLU A 47 -24.98 31.38 45.85
C GLU A 47 -26.13 30.62 46.57
N ASP A 48 -25.89 29.41 47.09
CA ASP A 48 -25.44 29.23 48.50
C ASP A 48 -25.04 27.78 48.94
N GLU A 49 -24.25 27.75 50.02
CA GLU A 49 -24.00 26.75 51.10
C GLU A 49 -23.49 25.28 50.95
N GLN A 50 -22.84 24.85 52.05
CA GLN A 50 -22.03 23.63 52.30
C GLN A 50 -22.74 22.71 53.35
N PRO A 51 -22.12 21.89 54.28
CA PRO A 51 -20.74 21.39 54.46
C PRO A 51 -20.55 19.91 54.92
N ALA A 52 -19.30 19.40 54.90
CA ALA A 52 -18.64 18.70 56.05
C ALA A 52 -17.15 18.32 55.83
N LYS A 53 -16.37 18.40 56.91
CA LYS A 53 -14.90 18.30 57.13
C LYS A 53 -14.30 16.86 56.88
N THR A 54 -12.97 16.59 56.86
CA THR A 54 -11.92 16.96 57.86
C THR A 54 -10.45 16.66 57.41
N THR A 55 -9.51 17.60 57.63
CA THR A 55 -8.01 17.48 57.91
C THR A 55 -7.06 16.71 56.96
N THR A 56 -5.76 17.04 56.75
CA THR A 56 -4.77 17.93 57.46
C THR A 56 -3.57 18.29 56.55
N ALA A 57 -2.96 19.49 56.72
CA ALA A 57 -1.54 19.92 56.50
C ALA A 57 -0.75 19.48 55.23
N ALA A 58 0.10 20.26 54.54
CA ALA A 58 0.55 21.67 54.53
C ALA A 58 1.28 21.89 53.14
N ALA A 59 1.96 22.98 52.75
CA ALA A 59 2.40 24.24 53.38
C ALA A 59 2.36 25.41 52.35
N THR A 60 3.34 26.34 52.32
CA THR A 60 3.23 27.64 51.62
C THR A 60 4.54 28.20 51.04
N ALA A 61 4.46 28.90 49.88
CA ALA A 61 5.11 30.19 49.51
C ALA A 61 5.17 30.34 47.96
N SER A 62 5.01 31.48 47.27
CA SER A 62 4.34 32.79 47.39
C SER A 62 5.18 33.84 46.63
N ALA A 63 4.69 34.38 45.49
CA ALA A 63 5.27 35.57 44.83
C ALA A 63 4.21 36.30 43.96
N PRO A 64 4.08 37.65 44.01
CA PRO A 64 3.01 38.40 43.32
C PRO A 64 3.45 39.12 42.01
N PRO A 65 2.51 39.65 41.20
CA PRO A 65 2.78 40.27 39.90
C PRO A 65 2.59 41.81 39.85
N SER A 66 3.14 42.48 38.83
CA SER A 66 2.71 43.84 38.39
C SER A 66 3.12 44.20 36.93
N LYS A 67 2.42 45.19 36.34
CA LYS A 67 2.54 45.75 34.97
C LYS A 67 2.82 47.29 35.06
N PRO A 68 2.55 48.16 34.05
CA PRO A 68 3.30 48.44 32.78
C PRO A 68 3.59 49.95 32.53
N ALA A 69 4.36 50.33 31.48
CA ALA A 69 4.39 51.68 30.82
C ALA A 69 5.30 51.66 29.54
N SER A 70 4.86 52.06 28.32
CA SER A 70 4.98 53.39 27.62
C SER A 70 6.43 53.88 27.29
N ALA A 71 6.82 54.50 26.16
CA ALA A 71 6.22 54.83 24.84
C ALA A 71 7.31 55.19 23.78
N ALA A 72 6.91 55.50 22.53
CA ALA A 72 7.65 55.74 21.25
C ALA A 72 8.64 56.97 21.20
N PRO A 73 9.19 57.48 20.05
CA PRO A 73 9.18 57.05 18.61
C PRO A 73 10.52 57.23 17.77
N SER A 74 10.46 56.93 16.46
CA SER A 74 11.41 57.32 15.34
C SER A 74 12.77 56.59 15.27
N THR A 75 13.50 56.44 14.14
CA THR A 75 13.60 57.16 12.84
C THR A 75 13.80 56.22 11.62
N SER A 76 14.09 56.77 10.43
CA SER A 76 14.11 56.11 9.12
C SER A 76 15.49 55.60 8.64
N SER A 77 15.48 54.58 7.75
CA SER A 77 16.00 54.66 6.35
C SER A 77 16.75 53.41 5.82
N LYS A 78 16.76 53.32 4.48
CA LYS A 78 17.62 52.51 3.57
C LYS A 78 17.35 50.99 3.43
N LYS A 79 16.80 50.64 2.25
CA LYS A 79 17.09 49.38 1.56
C LYS A 79 18.57 49.36 1.13
N PRO A 80 19.26 48.21 1.21
CA PRO A 80 20.40 47.91 0.36
C PRO A 80 19.95 47.14 -0.89
N SER A 81 20.28 47.65 -2.06
CA SER A 81 20.29 46.91 -3.31
C SER A 81 21.72 46.49 -3.61
N THR A 82 22.01 45.19 -3.69
CA THR A 82 23.30 44.71 -4.22
C THR A 82 23.19 43.37 -4.93
N SER A 83 23.43 43.44 -6.25
CA SER A 83 24.22 42.50 -7.05
C SER A 83 24.10 40.99 -6.79
N THR A 84 23.48 40.33 -7.77
CA THR A 84 23.70 38.95 -8.18
C THR A 84 25.16 38.50 -8.09
N SER A 85 25.42 37.47 -7.29
CA SER A 85 26.45 36.47 -7.57
C SER A 85 25.89 35.10 -7.18
N ASN A 86 25.82 34.17 -8.13
CA ASN A 86 25.36 32.81 -7.87
C ASN A 86 26.49 32.02 -7.19
N PRO A 87 26.32 31.51 -5.95
CA PRO A 87 27.04 30.32 -5.55
C PRO A 87 26.40 29.09 -6.23
N ALA A 88 27.23 28.17 -6.72
CA ALA A 88 26.77 27.01 -7.46
C ALA A 88 25.91 26.07 -6.60
N SER A 89 24.77 25.64 -7.15
CA SER A 89 24.04 24.39 -6.89
C SER A 89 24.31 23.63 -5.58
N THR A 90 24.12 24.26 -4.42
CA THR A 90 24.01 23.53 -3.15
C THR A 90 22.64 22.85 -3.10
N SER A 91 22.61 21.55 -2.84
CA SER A 91 21.42 20.72 -3.04
C SER A 91 20.22 21.15 -2.17
N VAL A 92 19.06 21.31 -2.83
CA VAL A 92 17.74 21.55 -2.20
C VAL A 92 17.40 20.43 -1.20
N LEU A 93 18.00 19.25 -1.36
CA LEU A 93 17.93 18.07 -0.47
C LEU A 93 18.37 18.34 0.99
N THR A 94 19.10 19.43 1.26
CA THR A 94 19.64 19.72 2.61
C THR A 94 18.74 20.65 3.45
N ALA A 95 17.68 21.22 2.85
CA ALA A 95 16.76 22.10 3.56
C ALA A 95 15.74 21.30 4.39
N VAL A 96 15.97 21.19 5.70
CA VAL A 96 15.02 20.54 6.62
C VAL A 96 13.75 21.38 6.72
N ASN A 97 12.64 20.86 6.19
CA ASN A 97 11.32 21.48 6.35
C ASN A 97 10.61 20.86 7.58
N PRO A 98 10.49 21.56 8.71
CA PRO A 98 9.88 20.99 9.93
C PRO A 98 8.39 20.65 9.77
N HIS A 99 7.71 21.17 8.75
CA HIS A 99 6.29 20.90 8.46
C HIS A 99 6.09 19.81 7.41
N LYS A 100 7.16 19.27 6.84
CA LYS A 100 7.11 18.15 5.90
C LYS A 100 8.33 17.25 6.13
N PRO A 101 8.18 16.07 6.77
CA PRO A 101 9.29 15.13 6.85
C PRO A 101 9.78 14.84 5.42
N SER A 102 11.00 15.28 5.12
CA SER A 102 11.62 14.99 3.84
C SER A 102 11.92 13.49 3.79
N PHE A 103 11.67 12.87 2.63
CA PHE A 103 12.24 11.57 2.36
C PHE A 103 13.76 11.74 2.45
N ILE A 104 14.38 11.16 3.49
CA ILE A 104 15.82 11.21 3.63
C ILE A 104 16.38 10.25 2.58
N THR A 105 16.69 10.80 1.40
CA THR A 105 17.57 10.19 0.40
C THR A 105 18.96 10.08 1.01
N ARG A 106 19.16 9.18 1.98
CA ARG A 106 20.50 8.76 2.37
C ARG A 106 21.09 8.13 1.10
N PRO A 107 22.19 8.66 0.54
CA PRO A 107 22.90 7.93 -0.48
C PRO A 107 23.30 6.61 0.16
N THR A 108 22.78 5.49 -0.37
CA THR A 108 23.30 4.18 0.01
C THR A 108 24.78 4.18 -0.33
N THR A 109 25.62 3.95 0.68
CA THR A 109 27.10 3.96 0.55
C THR A 109 27.62 2.93 -0.46
N THR A 110 26.73 2.06 -0.94
CA THR A 110 26.94 0.92 -1.83
C THR A 110 26.36 1.11 -3.24
N GLY A 111 25.68 2.22 -3.55
CA GLY A 111 24.94 2.39 -4.80
C GLY A 111 23.54 1.74 -4.77
N GLY A 112 22.96 1.44 -5.93
CA GLY A 112 21.59 0.92 -6.01
C GLY A 112 21.42 -0.50 -5.46
N ARG A 113 20.20 -0.82 -5.02
CA ARG A 113 19.87 -2.10 -4.37
C ARG A 113 19.61 -3.17 -5.43
N LYS A 114 20.45 -4.22 -5.43
CA LYS A 114 20.37 -5.33 -6.38
C LYS A 114 19.51 -6.52 -5.92
N PHE A 115 19.35 -6.70 -4.61
CA PHE A 115 18.53 -7.77 -4.05
C PHE A 115 17.06 -7.34 -3.91
N THR A 116 16.17 -8.31 -3.77
CA THR A 116 14.76 -8.12 -3.40
C THR A 116 14.42 -8.83 -2.10
N VAL A 117 13.45 -8.28 -1.36
CA VAL A 117 12.87 -8.94 -0.18
C VAL A 117 11.37 -9.06 -0.38
N SER A 118 10.87 -10.29 -0.31
CA SER A 118 9.47 -10.65 -0.52
C SER A 118 8.88 -11.15 0.79
N VAL A 119 7.59 -10.89 1.03
CA VAL A 119 6.88 -11.34 2.24
C VAL A 119 5.66 -12.14 1.84
N ALA A 120 5.56 -13.39 2.30
CA ALA A 120 4.39 -14.24 2.11
C ALA A 120 3.55 -14.32 3.38
N ILE A 121 2.24 -14.09 3.23
CA ILE A 121 1.24 -14.05 4.30
C ILE A 121 -0.06 -14.73 3.85
N PRO A 122 -0.74 -15.51 4.70
CA PRO A 122 -2.02 -16.10 4.32
C PRO A 122 -3.12 -15.04 4.40
N GLY A 123 -4.01 -15.01 3.39
CA GLY A 123 -5.10 -14.02 3.32
C GLY A 123 -6.12 -14.16 4.46
N SER A 124 -6.26 -15.38 5.00
CA SER A 124 -7.13 -15.76 6.13
C SER A 124 -6.99 -14.88 7.37
N ILE A 125 -5.84 -14.25 7.60
CA ILE A 125 -5.57 -13.45 8.82
C ILE A 125 -6.57 -12.30 9.04
N VAL A 126 -7.20 -11.81 7.97
CA VAL A 126 -8.26 -10.78 8.07
C VAL A 126 -9.56 -11.33 8.69
N LEU A 127 -9.79 -12.65 8.69
CA LEU A 127 -10.96 -13.27 9.32
C LEU A 127 -10.89 -13.17 10.86
N ASN A 128 -9.69 -13.12 11.44
CA ASN A 128 -9.48 -12.97 12.88
C ASN A 128 -9.87 -11.57 13.42
N ALA A 129 -10.06 -10.59 12.53
CA ALA A 129 -10.39 -9.22 12.94
C ALA A 129 -11.90 -9.05 13.20
N GLN A 130 -12.23 -8.59 14.40
CA GLN A 130 -13.61 -8.54 14.91
C GLN A 130 -14.55 -7.53 14.24
N SER A 131 -14.12 -6.77 13.23
CA SER A 131 -15.00 -5.87 12.46
C SER A 131 -14.34 -5.47 11.12
N PRO A 132 -15.12 -4.99 10.12
CA PRO A 132 -14.56 -4.49 8.85
C PRO A 132 -13.55 -3.35 9.03
N GLU A 133 -13.75 -2.49 10.03
CA GLU A 133 -12.83 -1.40 10.37
C GLU A 133 -11.50 -1.96 10.89
N LEU A 134 -11.55 -3.02 11.72
CA LEU A 134 -10.37 -3.74 12.18
C LEU A 134 -9.69 -4.53 11.05
N GLN A 135 -10.45 -5.09 10.10
CA GLN A 135 -9.91 -5.72 8.90
C GLN A 135 -9.11 -4.73 8.03
N SER A 136 -9.67 -3.55 7.76
CA SER A 136 -8.96 -2.51 7.02
C SER A 136 -7.74 -1.99 7.78
N ARG A 137 -7.82 -1.87 9.11
CA ARG A 137 -6.67 -1.48 9.95
C ARG A 137 -5.57 -2.54 9.96
N LEU A 138 -5.90 -3.83 10.03
CA LEU A 138 -4.94 -4.95 10.00
C LEU A 138 -4.20 -4.97 8.66
N ALA A 139 -4.93 -4.93 7.54
CA ALA A 139 -4.34 -4.87 6.20
C ALA A 139 -3.43 -3.62 6.03
N ALA A 140 -3.82 -2.47 6.59
CA ALA A 140 -3.00 -1.26 6.55
C ALA A 140 -1.76 -1.31 7.48
N HIS A 141 -1.81 -2.06 8.59
CA HIS A 141 -0.62 -2.31 9.42
C HIS A 141 0.42 -3.13 8.65
N ILE A 142 -0.01 -4.18 7.94
CA ILE A 142 0.85 -5.00 7.08
C ILE A 142 1.48 -4.14 5.98
N ALA A 143 0.65 -3.40 5.22
CA ALA A 143 1.09 -2.47 4.19
C ALA A 143 2.18 -1.51 4.68
N ARG A 144 2.03 -0.97 5.90
CA ARG A 144 3.00 -0.08 6.53
C ARG A 144 4.28 -0.79 6.96
N ALA A 145 4.19 -1.97 7.57
CA ALA A 145 5.39 -2.73 7.95
C ALA A 145 6.25 -3.06 6.71
N CYS A 146 5.64 -3.59 5.66
CA CYS A 146 6.31 -3.87 4.39
C CYS A 146 6.94 -2.61 3.77
N ALA A 147 6.22 -1.48 3.75
CA ALA A 147 6.75 -0.21 3.23
C ALA A 147 7.92 0.35 4.06
N ILE A 148 7.85 0.29 5.40
CA ILE A 148 8.89 0.76 6.32
C ILE A 148 10.20 -0.01 6.09
N PHE A 149 10.12 -1.33 5.91
CA PHE A 149 11.29 -2.18 5.73
C PHE A 149 11.73 -2.37 4.28
N ASN A 150 11.05 -1.72 3.32
CA ASN A 150 11.38 -1.71 1.90
C ASN A 150 11.22 -3.08 1.21
N VAL A 151 10.17 -3.82 1.57
CA VAL A 151 9.73 -5.06 0.92
C VAL A 151 9.33 -4.77 -0.53
N ASP A 152 9.79 -5.58 -1.48
CA ASP A 152 9.55 -5.43 -2.92
C ASP A 152 8.29 -6.17 -3.42
N GLU A 153 7.86 -7.23 -2.73
CA GLU A 153 6.68 -8.04 -3.06
C GLU A 153 5.95 -8.50 -1.79
N ILE A 154 4.61 -8.44 -1.80
CA ILE A 154 3.76 -9.11 -0.82
C ILE A 154 2.96 -10.21 -1.53
N VAL A 155 3.19 -11.46 -1.14
CA VAL A 155 2.44 -12.62 -1.64
C VAL A 155 1.33 -12.95 -0.66
N VAL A 156 0.09 -12.79 -1.08
CA VAL A 156 -1.09 -13.22 -0.32
C VAL A 156 -1.45 -14.62 -0.79
N PHE A 157 -1.25 -15.63 0.07
CA PHE A 157 -1.51 -17.02 -0.26
C PHE A 157 -2.78 -17.57 0.40
N ASP A 158 -3.27 -18.68 -0.13
CA ASP A 158 -4.28 -19.52 0.52
C ASP A 158 -3.58 -20.62 1.34
N GLU A 159 -3.91 -20.70 2.63
CA GLU A 159 -3.42 -21.74 3.55
C GLU A 159 -4.40 -22.92 3.69
N GLY A 160 -5.51 -22.90 2.94
CA GLY A 160 -6.54 -23.93 2.87
C GLY A 160 -7.69 -23.74 3.88
N GLU A 161 -8.35 -24.84 4.25
CA GLU A 161 -9.41 -24.84 5.24
C GLU A 161 -8.88 -24.50 6.63
N VAL A 162 -8.95 -23.21 6.97
CA VAL A 162 -8.81 -22.73 8.33
C VAL A 162 -9.94 -23.32 9.17
N ARG A 163 -9.60 -24.17 10.14
CA ARG A 163 -10.54 -24.72 11.13
C ARG A 163 -11.04 -23.62 12.07
N THR A 164 -11.98 -22.80 11.60
CA THR A 164 -12.79 -22.00 12.51
C THR A 164 -13.77 -22.94 13.21
N GLY A 165 -13.88 -22.81 14.54
CA GLY A 165 -14.76 -23.66 15.34
C GLY A 165 -16.22 -23.46 14.93
N GLU A 166 -17.05 -24.49 15.17
CA GLU A 166 -18.44 -24.56 14.70
C GLU A 166 -19.21 -23.22 14.81
N GLY A 167 -19.61 -22.67 13.65
CA GLY A 167 -20.58 -21.58 13.57
C GLY A 167 -20.02 -20.16 13.58
N ASP A 168 -19.23 -19.79 12.56
CA ASP A 168 -18.81 -18.41 12.36
C ASP A 168 -19.99 -17.45 12.09
N LEU A 169 -20.39 -16.73 13.15
CA LEU A 169 -21.37 -15.64 13.11
C LEU A 169 -21.04 -14.56 12.06
N TYR A 170 -19.78 -14.45 11.62
CA TYR A 170 -19.33 -13.45 10.65
C TYR A 170 -19.77 -13.75 9.21
N GLN A 171 -19.66 -14.99 8.74
CA GLN A 171 -20.16 -15.38 7.41
C GLN A 171 -21.69 -15.15 7.31
N HIS A 172 -22.42 -15.49 8.38
CA HIS A 172 -23.85 -15.20 8.46
C HIS A 172 -24.17 -13.70 8.53
N ARG A 173 -23.43 -12.89 9.30
CA ARG A 173 -23.69 -11.45 9.44
C ARG A 173 -23.47 -10.70 8.12
N HIS A 174 -22.42 -11.02 7.37
CA HIS A 174 -22.14 -10.36 6.09
C HIS A 174 -23.18 -10.72 5.00
N ASN A 175 -23.74 -11.93 5.05
CA ASN A 175 -24.88 -12.33 4.20
C ASN A 175 -26.22 -11.71 4.67
N GLN A 176 -26.42 -11.50 5.97
CA GLN A 176 -27.61 -10.85 6.51
C GLN A 176 -27.65 -9.33 6.24
N GLN A 177 -26.51 -8.63 6.30
CA GLN A 177 -26.46 -7.21 5.91
C GLN A 177 -26.80 -6.99 4.43
N ASN A 178 -26.53 -7.97 3.56
CA ASN A 178 -27.00 -7.99 2.17
C ASN A 178 -28.52 -8.23 1.99
N ARG A 179 -29.30 -8.45 3.07
CA ARG A 179 -30.76 -8.68 3.00
C ARG A 179 -31.63 -7.47 3.40
N GLY A 180 -31.08 -6.35 3.85
CA GLY A 180 -31.82 -5.10 4.12
C GLY A 180 -31.46 -4.01 3.11
N THR A 181 -32.31 -3.60 2.18
CA THR A 181 -33.49 -2.78 2.51
C THR A 181 -34.56 -2.78 1.39
N LYS A 182 -35.23 -3.92 1.15
CA LYS A 182 -36.57 -3.85 0.52
C LYS A 182 -37.55 -3.27 1.54
N ARG A 183 -37.69 -1.93 1.57
CA ARG A 183 -38.79 -1.25 2.28
C ARG A 183 -40.10 -1.73 1.67
N ARG A 184 -40.76 -2.66 2.36
CA ARG A 184 -42.05 -3.24 1.95
C ARG A 184 -43.14 -2.19 2.19
N PHE A 185 -43.35 -1.31 1.22
CA PHE A 185 -44.54 -0.47 1.18
C PHE A 185 -45.77 -1.40 1.11
N PRO A 186 -46.85 -1.13 1.87
CA PRO A 186 -48.07 -1.91 1.78
C PRO A 186 -48.67 -1.72 0.39
N ALA A 187 -48.96 -2.83 -0.30
CA ALA A 187 -49.52 -2.80 -1.64
C ALA A 187 -50.96 -2.26 -1.58
N GLN A 188 -51.20 -1.14 -2.24
CA GLN A 188 -52.54 -0.75 -2.66
C GLN A 188 -52.89 -1.59 -3.90
N GLN A 189 -54.05 -2.24 -3.88
CA GLN A 189 -54.54 -3.00 -5.03
C GLN A 189 -54.87 -2.03 -6.16
N GLY A 190 -54.27 -2.26 -7.32
CA GLY A 190 -54.60 -1.62 -8.59
C GLY A 190 -54.35 -2.64 -9.69
N GLU A 191 -55.40 -2.92 -10.45
CA GLU A 191 -55.33 -3.75 -11.65
C GLU A 191 -54.67 -2.94 -12.76
N ASP A 192 -53.64 -3.49 -13.40
CA ASP A 192 -53.43 -3.46 -14.86
C ASP A 192 -52.11 -4.16 -15.20
N GLY A 193 -52.12 -5.00 -16.24
CA GLY A 193 -51.02 -5.89 -16.56
C GLY A 193 -49.98 -5.26 -17.47
N GLU A 194 -48.81 -4.92 -16.93
CA GLU A 194 -47.62 -4.59 -17.73
C GLU A 194 -46.43 -5.44 -17.25
N GLN A 195 -45.89 -6.29 -18.12
CA GLN A 195 -44.77 -7.18 -17.80
C GLN A 195 -43.46 -6.39 -17.73
N VAL A 196 -43.08 -5.97 -16.52
CA VAL A 196 -41.75 -5.41 -16.27
C VAL A 196 -40.71 -6.52 -16.49
N GLN A 197 -39.91 -6.40 -17.54
CA GLN A 197 -38.72 -7.23 -17.72
C GLN A 197 -37.76 -6.97 -16.55
N GLU A 198 -37.45 -8.01 -15.78
CA GLU A 198 -36.41 -7.92 -14.76
C GLU A 198 -35.05 -7.64 -15.43
N PRO A 199 -34.19 -6.78 -14.84
CA PRO A 199 -32.83 -6.62 -15.33
C PRO A 199 -32.10 -7.95 -15.18
N VAL A 200 -31.44 -8.40 -16.25
CA VAL A 200 -30.66 -9.65 -16.28
C VAL A 200 -29.69 -9.70 -15.08
N GLU A 201 -29.92 -10.61 -14.14
CA GLU A 201 -29.02 -10.87 -13.02
C GLU A 201 -27.70 -11.44 -13.57
N GLY A 202 -26.67 -10.60 -13.66
CA GLY A 202 -25.37 -10.91 -14.28
C GLY A 202 -24.15 -10.69 -13.37
N GLU A 203 -24.36 -10.42 -12.09
CA GLU A 203 -23.31 -10.46 -11.06
C GLU A 203 -23.72 -11.47 -9.99
N GLU A 204 -23.16 -12.67 -10.07
CA GLU A 204 -23.22 -13.64 -8.99
C GLU A 204 -22.74 -12.97 -7.69
N LYS A 205 -23.44 -13.21 -6.57
CA LYS A 205 -23.09 -12.63 -5.28
C LYS A 205 -21.82 -13.27 -4.73
N ALA A 206 -20.67 -12.86 -5.27
CA ALA A 206 -19.35 -13.25 -4.79
C ALA A 206 -19.29 -13.06 -3.26
N GLY A 207 -18.91 -14.14 -2.58
CA GLY A 207 -18.69 -14.13 -1.14
C GLY A 207 -17.63 -13.10 -0.75
N PHE A 208 -17.50 -12.85 0.55
CA PHE A 208 -16.32 -12.13 1.03
C PHE A 208 -15.11 -13.07 0.93
N ASP A 209 -14.28 -12.88 -0.10
CA ASP A 209 -12.98 -13.53 -0.23
C ASP A 209 -11.91 -12.73 0.56
N PRO A 210 -11.34 -13.29 1.64
CA PRO A 210 -10.31 -12.61 2.43
C PRO A 210 -8.99 -12.39 1.66
N HIS A 211 -8.63 -13.28 0.72
CA HIS A 211 -7.37 -13.22 -0.01
C HIS A 211 -7.41 -12.07 -1.03
N THR A 212 -8.45 -12.01 -1.87
CA THR A 212 -8.69 -10.87 -2.78
C THR A 212 -8.90 -9.57 -2.01
N TYR A 213 -9.62 -9.57 -0.88
CA TYR A 213 -9.79 -8.39 -0.04
C TYR A 213 -8.44 -7.82 0.42
N LEU A 214 -7.57 -8.66 1.01
CA LEU A 214 -6.27 -8.25 1.51
C LEU A 214 -5.40 -7.72 0.37
N ALA A 215 -5.29 -8.48 -0.73
CA ALA A 215 -4.49 -8.08 -1.89
C ALA A 215 -4.94 -6.72 -2.46
N ARG A 216 -6.25 -6.50 -2.63
CA ARG A 216 -6.82 -5.24 -3.14
C ARG A 216 -6.54 -4.06 -2.22
N VAL A 217 -6.59 -4.25 -0.91
CA VAL A 217 -6.27 -3.20 0.07
C VAL A 217 -4.79 -2.83 0.03
N LEU A 218 -3.88 -3.82 -0.03
CA LEU A 218 -2.44 -3.61 -0.16
C LEU A 218 -2.12 -2.81 -1.44
N GLN A 219 -2.63 -3.24 -2.60
CA GLN A 219 -2.46 -2.55 -3.89
C GLN A 219 -2.97 -1.10 -3.86
N TYR A 220 -4.13 -0.85 -3.24
CA TYR A 220 -4.69 0.50 -3.11
C TYR A 220 -3.81 1.42 -2.24
N LEU A 221 -3.25 0.88 -1.15
CA LEU A 221 -2.38 1.64 -0.25
C LEU A 221 -1.04 1.97 -0.89
N GLU A 222 -0.43 1.01 -1.59
CA GLU A 222 0.81 1.21 -2.34
C GLU A 222 0.63 2.22 -3.49
N THR A 223 -0.52 2.23 -4.16
CA THR A 223 -0.74 3.13 -5.31
C THR A 223 -0.69 4.61 -4.88
N PRO A 224 0.11 5.46 -5.56
CA PRO A 224 0.16 6.91 -5.29
C PRO A 224 -1.21 7.59 -5.37
N GLN A 225 -1.46 8.55 -4.47
CA GLN A 225 -2.79 9.15 -4.25
C GLN A 225 -3.43 9.75 -5.51
N TYR A 226 -2.63 10.32 -6.41
CA TYR A 226 -3.09 10.93 -7.67
C TYR A 226 -3.51 9.91 -8.74
N LEU A 227 -3.09 8.65 -8.63
CA LEU A 227 -3.44 7.57 -9.58
C LEU A 227 -4.63 6.73 -9.14
N ARG A 228 -4.96 6.70 -7.84
CA ARG A 228 -6.01 5.84 -7.26
C ARG A 228 -7.35 5.96 -7.98
N LYS A 229 -7.75 7.17 -8.39
CA LYS A 229 -9.02 7.41 -9.11
C LYS A 229 -9.05 6.87 -10.55
N ALA A 230 -7.89 6.65 -11.17
CA ALA A 230 -7.78 6.09 -12.51
C ALA A 230 -7.69 4.56 -12.47
N LEU A 231 -6.98 4.02 -11.46
CA LEU A 231 -6.70 2.58 -11.36
C LEU A 231 -7.74 1.79 -10.55
N PHE A 232 -8.43 2.41 -9.59
CA PHE A 232 -9.38 1.73 -8.71
C PHE A 232 -10.80 2.25 -8.92
N PRO A 233 -11.72 1.45 -9.50
CA PRO A 233 -13.14 1.78 -9.50
C PRO A 233 -13.68 1.74 -8.06
N MET A 234 -14.87 2.33 -7.86
CA MET A 234 -15.52 2.38 -6.55
C MET A 234 -15.88 0.95 -6.08
N HIS A 235 -15.11 0.41 -5.14
CA HIS A 235 -15.25 -0.97 -4.67
C HIS A 235 -15.69 -1.06 -3.20
N ARG A 236 -16.52 -2.07 -2.86
CA ARG A 236 -17.03 -2.27 -1.50
C ARG A 236 -15.92 -2.38 -0.46
N ASP A 237 -14.88 -3.14 -0.77
CA ASP A 237 -13.74 -3.40 0.11
C ASP A 237 -12.96 -2.12 0.46
N LEU A 238 -12.96 -1.15 -0.44
CA LEU A 238 -12.24 0.12 -0.28
C LEU A 238 -13.11 1.22 0.37
N ARG A 239 -14.35 0.91 0.80
CA ARG A 239 -15.27 1.87 1.45
C ARG A 239 -14.70 2.50 2.72
N LEU A 240 -13.79 1.80 3.41
CA LEU A 240 -13.15 2.25 4.65
C LEU A 240 -11.74 2.83 4.42
N ALA A 241 -11.35 3.08 3.17
CA ALA A 241 -10.01 3.56 2.84
C ALA A 241 -9.60 4.88 3.52
N GLY A 242 -10.55 5.70 3.97
CA GLY A 242 -10.29 6.91 4.75
C GLY A 242 -9.85 6.66 6.20
N LEU A 243 -10.00 5.44 6.72
CA LEU A 243 -9.50 5.03 8.05
C LEU A 243 -8.07 4.48 8.00
N MET A 244 -7.57 4.14 6.81
CA MET A 244 -6.28 3.50 6.64
C MET A 244 -5.16 4.56 6.71
N PRO A 245 -4.13 4.38 7.55
CA PRO A 245 -3.00 5.29 7.60
C PRO A 245 -2.25 5.33 6.25
N PRO A 246 -1.72 6.49 5.83
CA PRO A 246 -0.92 6.59 4.61
C PRO A 246 0.37 5.77 4.73
N LEU A 247 0.97 5.40 3.59
CA LEU A 247 2.30 4.78 3.58
C LEU A 247 3.41 5.83 3.46
N ASP A 248 3.14 6.94 2.76
CA ASP A 248 4.08 8.04 2.48
C ASP A 248 5.43 7.56 1.91
N CYS A 249 5.36 6.60 0.98
CA CYS A 249 6.52 6.05 0.27
C CYS A 249 7.16 7.08 -0.68
N PRO A 250 8.40 6.86 -1.17
CA PRO A 250 9.11 7.84 -2.00
C PRO A 250 8.40 8.20 -3.32
N HIS A 251 7.61 7.27 -3.88
CA HIS A 251 6.78 7.48 -5.06
C HIS A 251 5.42 8.16 -4.77
N HIS A 252 5.05 8.37 -3.50
CA HIS A 252 3.83 9.08 -3.07
C HIS A 252 4.02 10.61 -3.10
N LEU A 253 4.59 11.09 -4.20
CA LEU A 253 4.95 12.49 -4.42
C LEU A 253 3.72 13.39 -4.48
N ARG A 254 3.83 14.60 -3.91
CA ARG A 254 2.82 15.65 -4.09
C ARG A 254 3.02 16.34 -5.44
N PHE A 255 2.07 17.20 -5.83
CA PHE A 255 2.17 18.00 -7.05
C PHE A 255 3.46 18.83 -7.13
N GLU A 256 3.89 19.40 -6.00
CA GLU A 256 5.02 20.32 -5.89
C GLU A 256 6.39 19.64 -5.82
N ASP A 257 6.44 18.32 -5.61
CA ASP A 257 7.68 17.61 -5.35
C ASP A 257 8.50 17.36 -6.62
N GLN A 258 9.77 17.73 -6.59
CA GLN A 258 10.72 17.42 -7.66
C GLN A 258 11.36 16.04 -7.39
N SER A 259 11.38 15.19 -8.41
CA SER A 259 11.92 13.83 -8.37
C SER A 259 12.40 13.43 -9.75
N GLU A 260 13.47 12.61 -9.83
CA GLU A 260 13.97 12.07 -11.10
C GLU A 260 13.03 11.00 -11.67
N TYR A 261 12.22 10.35 -10.84
CA TYR A 261 11.19 9.40 -11.26
C TYR A 261 9.82 9.77 -10.72
N ARG A 262 8.77 9.48 -11.49
CA ARG A 262 7.37 9.54 -11.06
C ARG A 262 6.62 8.33 -11.57
N GLU A 263 5.72 7.82 -10.75
CA GLU A 263 4.69 6.91 -11.23
C GLU A 263 3.66 7.68 -12.06
N GLY A 264 3.05 7.01 -13.02
CA GLY A 264 2.00 7.60 -13.84
C GLY A 264 1.05 6.58 -14.40
N VAL A 265 -0.03 7.07 -14.99
CA VAL A 265 -0.96 6.28 -15.81
C VAL A 265 -1.01 6.89 -17.20
N THR A 266 -0.89 6.05 -18.22
CA THR A 266 -1.04 6.47 -19.63
C THR A 266 -2.45 7.00 -19.87
N VAL A 267 -2.54 8.08 -20.65
CA VAL A 267 -3.80 8.73 -21.00
C VAL A 267 -3.90 8.93 -22.51
N ASP A 268 -5.13 9.04 -22.98
CA ASP A 268 -5.40 9.39 -24.37
C ASP A 268 -4.72 10.72 -24.74
N THR A 269 -4.27 10.82 -25.99
CA THR A 269 -3.52 12.00 -26.47
C THR A 269 -4.37 13.26 -26.31
N PRO A 270 -3.94 14.27 -25.52
CA PRO A 270 -4.70 15.49 -25.32
C PRO A 270 -4.96 16.21 -26.65
N HIS A 271 -6.16 16.78 -26.82
CA HIS A 271 -6.55 17.47 -28.05
C HIS A 271 -5.59 18.62 -28.43
N TRP A 272 -4.95 19.27 -27.44
CA TRP A 272 -3.95 20.31 -27.67
C TRP A 272 -2.60 19.77 -28.16
N ALA A 273 -2.28 18.50 -27.89
CA ALA A 273 -1.01 17.86 -28.22
C ALA A 273 -1.06 17.01 -29.50
N ALA A 274 -2.26 16.69 -30.01
CA ALA A 274 -2.48 15.77 -31.12
C ALA A 274 -1.70 16.09 -32.42
N ARG A 275 -1.33 17.35 -32.65
CA ARG A 275 -0.54 17.78 -33.83
C ARG A 275 0.98 17.64 -33.67
N HIS A 276 1.48 17.44 -32.45
CA HIS A 276 2.91 17.46 -32.13
C HIS A 276 3.39 16.19 -31.41
N ARG A 277 2.56 15.13 -31.36
CA ARG A 277 2.92 13.83 -30.80
C ARG A 277 4.13 13.26 -31.54
N GLY A 278 5.14 12.86 -30.77
CA GLY A 278 6.31 12.15 -31.25
C GLY A 278 5.99 10.79 -31.86
N GLN A 279 6.87 10.35 -32.76
CA GLN A 279 6.94 8.94 -33.12
C GLN A 279 7.36 8.16 -31.86
N ASN A 280 6.67 7.05 -31.58
CA ASN A 280 6.89 6.19 -30.40
C ASN A 280 6.80 6.89 -29.02
N SER A 281 5.83 7.79 -28.82
CA SER A 281 5.54 8.42 -27.52
C SER A 281 4.10 8.19 -27.04
N VAL A 282 3.88 8.28 -25.73
CA VAL A 282 2.56 8.29 -25.07
C VAL A 282 2.46 9.45 -24.09
N PHE A 283 1.23 9.87 -23.78
CA PHE A 283 0.97 10.85 -22.74
C PHE A 283 0.73 10.16 -21.41
N VAL A 284 1.32 10.67 -20.33
CA VAL A 284 1.25 10.05 -19.00
C VAL A 284 0.84 11.10 -17.96
N ASN A 285 -0.21 10.80 -17.21
CA ASN A 285 -0.55 11.55 -16.00
C ASN A 285 0.35 11.10 -14.84
N VAL A 286 1.37 11.91 -14.54
CA VAL A 286 2.34 11.69 -13.46
C VAL A 286 2.04 12.51 -12.19
N GLY A 287 0.78 12.91 -11.99
CA GLY A 287 0.36 13.72 -10.83
C GLY A 287 0.75 15.20 -10.92
N LEU A 288 1.09 15.68 -12.13
CA LEU A 288 1.28 17.09 -12.45
C LEU A 288 -0.04 17.70 -12.97
N ARG A 289 -0.05 19.01 -13.28
CA ARG A 289 -1.25 19.72 -13.80
C ARG A 289 -1.65 19.21 -15.18
N ASP A 290 -0.65 19.02 -16.02
CA ASP A 290 -0.78 18.57 -17.40
C ASP A 290 -0.03 17.24 -17.54
N PRO A 291 -0.53 16.30 -18.37
CA PRO A 291 0.19 15.06 -18.65
C PRO A 291 1.46 15.35 -19.44
N ILE A 292 2.52 14.59 -19.17
CA ILE A 292 3.79 14.72 -19.88
C ILE A 292 3.86 13.75 -21.05
N GLU A 293 4.58 14.12 -22.10
CA GLU A 293 4.93 13.20 -23.18
C GLU A 293 6.14 12.36 -22.75
N ALA A 294 6.01 11.03 -22.82
CA ALA A 294 7.07 10.08 -22.52
C ALA A 294 7.38 9.19 -23.72
N ALA A 295 8.66 8.98 -23.99
CA ALA A 295 9.13 8.05 -25.01
C ALA A 295 8.94 6.60 -24.53
N LEU A 296 8.49 5.74 -25.45
CA LEU A 296 8.41 4.30 -25.23
C LEU A 296 9.76 3.64 -25.56
N PRO A 297 10.11 2.53 -24.88
CA PRO A 297 11.19 1.65 -25.32
C PRO A 297 11.01 1.17 -26.77
N PRO A 298 12.09 0.79 -27.48
CA PRO A 298 11.99 0.25 -28.83
C PRO A 298 11.04 -0.95 -28.88
N ASN A 299 10.11 -0.95 -29.84
CA ASN A 299 9.09 -1.98 -30.07
C ASN A 299 8.08 -2.20 -28.92
N ALA A 300 8.04 -1.34 -27.90
CA ALA A 300 7.02 -1.43 -26.85
C ALA A 300 5.70 -0.76 -27.29
N HIS A 301 4.57 -1.42 -27.05
CA HIS A 301 3.24 -0.83 -27.11
C HIS A 301 2.63 -0.80 -25.71
N VAL A 302 1.98 0.31 -25.35
CA VAL A 302 1.35 0.48 -24.03
C VAL A 302 -0.01 1.13 -24.22
N ASP A 303 -1.06 0.47 -23.73
CA ASP A 303 -2.44 0.93 -23.86
C ASP A 303 -2.77 2.06 -22.88
N SER A 304 -3.80 2.85 -23.18
CA SER A 304 -4.34 3.87 -22.29
C SER A 304 -4.87 3.25 -20.99
N GLY A 305 -4.63 3.89 -19.84
CA GLY A 305 -4.98 3.35 -18.51
C GLY A 305 -3.90 2.47 -17.85
N THR A 306 -2.79 2.16 -18.55
CA THR A 306 -1.69 1.37 -18.00
C THR A 306 -0.85 2.18 -17.00
N ARG A 307 -0.53 1.60 -15.84
CA ARG A 307 0.43 2.17 -14.88
C ARG A 307 1.86 1.99 -15.37
N VAL A 308 2.64 3.06 -15.36
CA VAL A 308 4.04 3.09 -15.83
C VAL A 308 4.93 3.92 -14.90
N THR A 309 6.20 3.56 -14.80
CA THR A 309 7.23 4.39 -14.16
C THR A 309 7.88 5.27 -15.21
N VAL A 310 7.89 6.59 -14.98
CA VAL A 310 8.45 7.58 -15.90
C VAL A 310 9.64 8.27 -15.25
N LYS A 311 10.75 8.24 -15.96
CA LYS A 311 11.92 9.06 -15.70
C LYS A 311 11.67 10.47 -16.22
N MET A 312 11.77 11.44 -15.32
CA MET A 312 11.40 12.82 -15.59
C MET A 312 12.45 13.51 -16.46
N PRO A 313 12.02 14.36 -17.42
CA PRO A 313 12.93 15.12 -18.26
C PRO A 313 13.78 16.10 -17.43
N LYS A 314 15.04 16.29 -17.83
CA LYS A 314 15.98 17.21 -17.16
C LYS A 314 15.72 18.68 -17.51
N THR A 315 15.18 18.95 -18.69
CA THR A 315 14.74 20.29 -19.11
C THR A 315 13.27 20.28 -19.52
N THR A 316 12.61 21.44 -19.49
CA THR A 316 11.19 21.60 -19.84
C THR A 316 10.86 21.23 -21.30
N TYR A 317 11.87 21.07 -22.15
CA TYR A 317 11.72 20.76 -23.58
C TYR A 317 11.96 19.27 -23.89
N ASP A 318 12.56 18.53 -22.97
CA ASP A 318 12.82 17.10 -23.15
C ASP A 318 11.56 16.28 -22.85
N ARG A 319 11.48 15.09 -23.44
CA ARG A 319 10.46 14.09 -23.11
C ARG A 319 10.86 13.29 -21.88
N GLY A 320 9.87 12.79 -21.15
CA GLY A 320 10.11 11.70 -20.20
C GLY A 320 10.50 10.40 -20.92
N GLU A 321 10.98 9.43 -20.16
CA GLU A 321 11.31 8.09 -20.66
C GLU A 321 10.53 7.07 -19.82
N ILE A 322 9.80 6.15 -20.45
CA ILE A 322 9.18 5.02 -19.74
C ILE A 322 10.29 4.00 -19.45
N VAL A 323 10.46 3.70 -18.17
CA VAL A 323 11.54 2.86 -17.64
C VAL A 323 10.97 1.64 -16.90
N SER A 324 11.84 0.68 -16.58
CA SER A 324 11.49 -0.39 -15.66
C SER A 324 11.12 0.18 -14.28
N PRO A 325 10.04 -0.31 -13.62
CA PRO A 325 9.73 0.03 -12.23
C PRO A 325 10.86 -0.29 -11.23
N ARG A 326 11.82 -1.12 -11.64
CA ARG A 326 13.03 -1.46 -10.88
C ARG A 326 14.16 -0.43 -10.99
N GLU A 327 14.20 0.40 -12.05
CA GLU A 327 15.30 1.36 -12.28
C GLU A 327 15.55 2.32 -11.08
N PRO A 328 14.52 2.87 -10.39
CA PRO A 328 14.74 3.68 -9.19
C PRO A 328 15.43 2.91 -8.05
N VAL A 329 15.14 1.61 -7.91
CA VAL A 329 15.69 0.73 -6.88
C VAL A 329 17.13 0.35 -7.22
N GLU A 330 17.36 -0.13 -8.43
CA GLU A 330 18.63 -0.70 -8.89
C GLU A 330 19.68 0.34 -9.26
N ARG A 331 19.27 1.57 -9.60
CA ARG A 331 20.20 2.68 -9.92
C ARG A 331 20.41 3.64 -8.75
N LEU A 332 19.36 4.01 -8.01
CA LEU A 332 19.44 5.02 -6.94
C LEU A 332 19.33 4.46 -5.52
N GLY A 333 18.99 3.17 -5.35
CA GLY A 333 18.72 2.59 -4.04
C GLY A 333 17.42 3.08 -3.41
N TRP A 334 16.55 3.73 -4.19
CA TRP A 334 15.28 4.26 -3.71
C TRP A 334 14.28 3.12 -3.52
N TYR A 335 13.46 3.22 -2.46
CA TYR A 335 12.31 2.35 -2.33
C TYR A 335 11.17 2.82 -3.24
N TRP A 336 10.60 1.90 -4.02
CA TRP A 336 9.59 2.23 -5.05
C TRP A 336 8.25 1.51 -4.87
N GLY A 337 7.92 1.16 -3.61
CA GLY A 337 6.73 0.40 -3.27
C GLY A 337 6.93 -1.12 -3.36
N TYR A 338 5.83 -1.86 -3.26
CA TYR A 338 5.79 -3.32 -3.40
C TYR A 338 4.80 -3.74 -4.49
N THR A 339 5.07 -4.85 -5.15
CA THR A 339 4.05 -5.57 -5.91
C THR A 339 3.19 -6.42 -4.97
N VAL A 340 2.00 -6.83 -5.40
CA VAL A 340 1.13 -7.73 -4.64
C VAL A 340 0.68 -8.87 -5.54
N ARG A 341 1.03 -10.10 -5.15
CA ARG A 341 0.73 -11.34 -5.87
C ARG A 341 -0.26 -12.18 -5.07
N LEU A 342 -1.22 -12.79 -5.74
CA LEU A 342 -2.06 -13.85 -5.17
C LEU A 342 -1.44 -15.21 -5.50
N ALA A 343 -1.47 -16.13 -4.53
CA ALA A 343 -1.04 -17.52 -4.69
C ALA A 343 -2.13 -18.47 -4.16
N SER A 344 -2.39 -19.56 -4.87
CA SER A 344 -3.42 -20.56 -4.52
C SER A 344 -3.00 -21.54 -3.42
N SER A 345 -1.74 -21.52 -3.02
CA SER A 345 -1.13 -22.46 -2.07
C SER A 345 0.26 -21.97 -1.66
N LEU A 346 0.88 -22.59 -0.64
CA LEU A 346 2.24 -22.28 -0.21
C LEU A 346 3.28 -22.70 -1.27
N SER A 347 3.09 -23.83 -1.95
CA SER A 347 3.88 -24.28 -3.10
C SER A 347 3.87 -23.24 -4.22
N ALA A 348 2.71 -22.66 -4.54
CA ALA A 348 2.59 -21.57 -5.51
C ALA A 348 3.21 -20.23 -5.04
N VAL A 349 3.45 -20.05 -3.74
CA VAL A 349 4.34 -18.97 -3.28
C VAL A 349 5.75 -19.26 -3.77
N LEU A 350 6.30 -20.43 -3.41
CA LEU A 350 7.70 -20.80 -3.59
C LEU A 350 8.13 -20.93 -5.06
N THR A 351 7.26 -21.41 -5.93
CA THR A 351 7.56 -21.70 -7.34
C THR A 351 7.10 -20.63 -8.34
N SER A 352 6.81 -19.41 -7.88
CA SER A 352 6.35 -18.32 -8.77
C SER A 352 6.89 -16.94 -8.36
N CYS A 353 8.19 -16.89 -8.04
CA CYS A 353 8.95 -15.65 -7.88
C CYS A 353 8.94 -14.84 -9.20
N PRO A 354 8.52 -13.56 -9.19
CA PRO A 354 8.48 -12.73 -10.39
C PRO A 354 9.84 -12.12 -10.77
N PHE A 355 10.86 -12.25 -9.92
CA PHE A 355 12.17 -11.61 -10.10
C PHE A 355 13.21 -12.55 -10.72
N SER A 356 13.13 -13.86 -10.41
CA SER A 356 14.02 -14.88 -10.94
C SER A 356 13.52 -15.44 -12.29
N PRO A 357 14.38 -15.60 -13.32
CA PRO A 357 14.05 -16.34 -14.54
C PRO A 357 13.68 -17.81 -14.31
N GLN A 358 14.15 -18.40 -13.21
CA GLN A 358 13.81 -19.78 -12.80
C GLN A 358 12.49 -19.85 -12.01
N GLY A 359 11.89 -18.72 -11.65
CA GLY A 359 10.63 -18.67 -10.89
C GLY A 359 10.76 -19.03 -9.41
N ALA A 360 11.99 -19.14 -8.86
CA ALA A 360 12.24 -19.49 -7.48
C ALA A 360 12.87 -18.33 -6.68
N TYR A 361 12.74 -18.40 -5.35
CA TYR A 361 13.52 -17.59 -4.42
C TYR A 361 14.76 -18.39 -4.01
N ASP A 362 15.91 -17.72 -3.85
CA ASP A 362 17.19 -18.34 -3.52
C ASP A 362 17.54 -18.28 -2.03
N LEU A 363 16.72 -17.61 -1.23
CA LEU A 363 16.71 -17.69 0.22
C LEU A 363 15.27 -17.63 0.75
N VAL A 364 14.81 -18.71 1.38
CA VAL A 364 13.47 -18.84 1.96
C VAL A 364 13.56 -18.98 3.48
N ILE A 365 13.01 -17.99 4.19
CA ILE A 365 12.99 -17.93 5.65
C ILE A 365 11.57 -18.15 6.15
N GLY A 366 11.32 -19.23 6.89
CA GLY A 366 10.04 -19.49 7.55
C GLY A 366 10.06 -19.00 9.00
N THR A 367 9.01 -18.30 9.44
CA THR A 367 8.91 -17.83 10.84
C THR A 367 8.03 -18.72 11.69
N SER A 368 8.52 -19.19 12.84
CA SER A 368 7.76 -19.98 13.82
C SER A 368 8.33 -19.81 15.23
N GLU A 369 7.49 -19.89 16.27
CA GLU A 369 7.93 -19.91 17.67
C GLU A 369 8.89 -21.08 17.98
N ARG A 370 8.80 -22.15 17.17
CA ARG A 370 9.65 -23.35 17.20
C ARG A 370 10.99 -23.19 16.47
N GLY A 371 11.23 -22.03 15.85
CA GLY A 371 12.47 -21.76 15.11
C GLY A 371 13.65 -21.40 16.00
N VAL A 372 14.84 -21.35 15.39
CA VAL A 372 16.09 -20.94 16.05
C VAL A 372 16.08 -19.44 16.35
N SER A 373 16.84 -19.01 17.36
CA SER A 373 17.00 -17.58 17.68
C SER A 373 17.53 -16.80 16.48
N LEU A 374 16.92 -15.65 16.18
CA LEU A 374 17.48 -14.69 15.20
C LEU A 374 18.83 -14.12 15.67
N THR A 375 19.11 -14.11 16.98
CA THR A 375 20.41 -13.71 17.52
C THR A 375 21.49 -14.73 17.15
N ASP A 376 21.20 -16.02 17.28
CA ASP A 376 22.12 -17.10 16.91
C ASP A 376 22.31 -17.19 15.38
N LEU A 377 21.24 -16.98 14.60
CA LEU A 377 21.33 -16.89 13.14
C LEU A 377 22.17 -15.69 12.68
N ALA A 378 21.97 -14.52 13.30
CA ALA A 378 22.78 -13.35 13.01
C ALA A 378 24.26 -13.58 13.37
N LEU A 379 24.56 -14.25 14.49
CA LEU A 379 25.92 -14.59 14.91
C LEU A 379 26.58 -15.60 13.97
N ALA A 380 25.88 -16.68 13.60
CA ALA A 380 26.36 -17.69 12.66
C ALA A 380 26.69 -17.06 11.30
N THR A 381 25.76 -16.24 10.80
CA THR A 381 25.88 -15.53 9.52
C THR A 381 27.00 -14.49 9.56
N ALA A 382 27.10 -13.66 10.60
CA ALA A 382 28.15 -12.66 10.76
C ALA A 382 29.56 -13.27 10.74
N ASN A 383 29.76 -14.41 11.41
CA ASN A 383 31.05 -15.10 11.48
C ASN A 383 31.29 -16.08 10.32
N SER A 384 30.29 -16.34 9.48
CA SER A 384 30.30 -17.40 8.45
C SER A 384 30.63 -18.79 9.03
N THR A 385 30.22 -19.06 10.27
CA THR A 385 30.48 -20.32 10.98
C THR A 385 29.20 -20.88 11.59
N PRO A 386 28.98 -22.21 11.55
CA PRO A 386 27.82 -22.80 12.22
C PRO A 386 27.88 -22.64 13.74
N VAL A 387 26.74 -22.30 14.35
CA VAL A 387 26.58 -22.16 15.81
C VAL A 387 25.82 -23.35 16.35
N ALA A 388 26.46 -24.15 17.22
CA ALA A 388 25.82 -25.26 17.90
C ALA A 388 25.04 -24.78 19.13
N LEU A 389 23.74 -25.09 19.19
CA LEU A 389 22.85 -24.73 20.29
C LEU A 389 22.90 -25.79 21.40
N ALA A 390 22.55 -25.38 22.62
CA ALA A 390 22.41 -26.29 23.77
C ALA A 390 21.31 -27.36 23.57
N SER A 391 20.39 -27.16 22.62
CA SER A 391 19.38 -28.15 22.19
C SER A 391 19.96 -29.30 21.35
N GLY A 392 21.22 -29.22 20.91
CA GLY A 392 21.84 -30.15 19.97
C GLY A 392 21.57 -29.84 18.49
N GLU A 393 20.82 -28.77 18.20
CA GLU A 393 20.61 -28.26 16.84
C GLU A 393 21.75 -27.30 16.44
N THR A 394 22.12 -27.27 15.16
CA THR A 394 23.20 -26.40 14.65
C THR A 394 22.63 -25.38 13.67
N VAL A 395 22.70 -24.11 14.04
CA VAL A 395 22.33 -22.99 13.18
C VAL A 395 23.41 -22.80 12.12
N ARG A 396 23.01 -22.85 10.85
CA ARG A 396 23.91 -22.56 9.71
C ARG A 396 23.92 -21.06 9.40
N PRO A 397 25.03 -20.49 8.91
CA PRO A 397 25.02 -19.16 8.33
C PRO A 397 24.07 -19.11 7.12
N LEU A 398 23.47 -17.94 6.87
CA LEU A 398 22.74 -17.70 5.62
C LEU A 398 23.72 -17.58 4.45
N ASP A 399 23.42 -18.29 3.36
CA ASP A 399 24.14 -18.15 2.09
C ASP A 399 23.78 -16.83 1.38
N ARG A 400 24.63 -16.41 0.43
CA ARG A 400 24.40 -15.20 -0.36
C ARG A 400 23.20 -15.38 -1.29
N PHE A 401 22.33 -14.38 -1.34
CA PHE A 401 21.08 -14.37 -2.11
C PHE A 401 20.91 -13.11 -2.96
N GLU A 402 20.01 -13.17 -3.93
CA GLU A 402 19.49 -12.05 -4.74
C GLU A 402 17.98 -11.83 -4.50
N HIS A 403 17.20 -12.88 -4.21
CA HIS A 403 15.74 -12.84 -4.04
C HIS A 403 15.27 -13.56 -2.77
N ALA A 404 15.30 -12.87 -1.63
CA ALA A 404 14.81 -13.43 -0.37
C ALA A 404 13.28 -13.44 -0.28
N LEU A 405 12.75 -14.48 0.36
CA LEU A 405 11.34 -14.62 0.75
C LEU A 405 11.25 -14.91 2.26
N VAL A 406 10.48 -14.09 2.98
CA VAL A 406 10.13 -14.34 4.39
C VAL A 406 8.66 -14.75 4.47
N VAL A 407 8.39 -15.96 4.95
CA VAL A 407 7.06 -16.56 5.01
C VAL A 407 6.54 -16.55 6.45
N PHE A 408 5.32 -16.07 6.63
CA PHE A 408 4.63 -15.98 7.93
C PHE A 408 3.39 -16.87 7.93
N GLY A 409 3.12 -17.52 9.06
CA GLY A 409 1.91 -18.32 9.25
C GLY A 409 0.68 -17.50 9.65
N GLY A 410 -0.49 -18.10 9.50
CA GLY A 410 -1.74 -17.63 10.08
C GLY A 410 -1.84 -17.96 11.57
N LEU A 411 -3.07 -18.11 12.08
CA LEU A 411 -3.34 -18.40 13.49
C LEU A 411 -2.75 -19.75 13.95
N SER A 412 -2.63 -20.72 13.04
CA SER A 412 -2.16 -22.08 13.33
C SER A 412 -0.66 -22.30 13.04
N GLY A 413 0.07 -21.24 12.67
CA GLY A 413 1.45 -21.35 12.17
C GLY A 413 1.53 -21.78 10.70
N LEU A 414 2.75 -21.96 10.21
CA LEU A 414 3.02 -22.39 8.83
C LEU A 414 2.81 -23.90 8.63
N GLU A 415 2.84 -24.65 9.73
CA GLU A 415 2.69 -26.10 9.74
C GLU A 415 1.35 -26.56 9.15
N LEU A 416 0.29 -25.76 9.31
CA LEU A 416 -1.02 -26.03 8.69
C LEU A 416 -0.97 -25.86 7.17
N ALA A 417 -0.35 -24.78 6.67
CA ALA A 417 -0.20 -24.51 5.25
C ALA A 417 0.65 -25.59 4.55
N VAL A 418 1.63 -26.16 5.25
CA VAL A 418 2.41 -27.31 4.77
C VAL A 418 1.57 -28.59 4.74
N GLU A 419 0.80 -28.88 5.81
CA GLU A 419 -0.04 -30.09 5.92
C GLU A 419 -1.20 -30.13 4.90
N GLN A 420 -1.73 -28.96 4.51
CA GLN A 420 -2.88 -28.87 3.60
C GLN A 420 -2.51 -28.74 2.11
N ASP A 421 -1.26 -28.43 1.78
CA ASP A 421 -0.84 -28.20 0.39
C ASP A 421 -0.44 -29.51 -0.32
N PRO A 422 -1.20 -29.98 -1.34
CA PRO A 422 -0.92 -31.23 -2.04
C PRO A 422 0.37 -31.19 -2.88
N GLY A 423 0.95 -30.00 -3.12
CA GLY A 423 2.24 -29.82 -3.78
C GLY A 423 3.42 -30.10 -2.86
N ILE A 424 3.23 -30.11 -1.54
CA ILE A 424 4.29 -30.28 -0.54
C ILE A 424 4.23 -31.71 0.03
N LYS A 425 5.36 -32.42 0.02
CA LYS A 425 5.47 -33.82 0.47
C LYS A 425 6.05 -33.95 1.88
N LEU A 426 5.74 -32.97 2.73
CA LEU A 426 6.20 -32.89 4.12
C LEU A 426 4.99 -32.93 5.06
N ASP A 427 5.22 -33.30 6.30
CA ASP A 427 4.21 -33.22 7.34
C ASP A 427 4.38 -31.94 8.18
N ARG A 428 3.42 -31.67 9.05
CA ARG A 428 3.44 -30.55 10.00
C ARG A 428 4.66 -30.52 10.93
N HIS A 429 5.33 -31.65 11.17
CA HIS A 429 6.49 -31.77 12.07
C HIS A 429 7.82 -31.55 11.34
N THR A 430 7.84 -31.83 10.04
CA THR A 430 8.96 -31.65 9.10
C THR A 430 8.85 -30.36 8.29
N ALA A 431 7.82 -29.53 8.54
CA ALA A 431 7.60 -28.23 7.89
C ALA A 431 8.83 -27.31 7.85
N ARG A 432 9.72 -27.37 8.86
CA ARG A 432 10.98 -26.61 8.87
C ARG A 432 11.90 -26.93 7.68
N ASP A 433 11.86 -28.18 7.19
CA ASP A 433 12.77 -28.71 6.16
C ASP A 433 12.42 -28.17 4.75
N LEU A 434 11.33 -27.38 4.63
CA LEU A 434 10.94 -26.62 3.44
C LEU A 434 11.70 -25.28 3.30
N PHE A 435 12.38 -24.82 4.35
CA PHE A 435 12.95 -23.48 4.47
C PHE A 435 14.46 -23.56 4.69
N ASP A 436 15.23 -22.64 4.09
CA ASP A 436 16.68 -22.53 4.31
C ASP A 436 16.99 -22.08 5.74
N ALA A 437 16.09 -21.30 6.35
CA ALA A 437 16.13 -20.95 7.76
C ALA A 437 14.74 -20.95 8.39
N TRP A 438 14.64 -21.54 9.59
CA TRP A 438 13.41 -21.64 10.38
C TRP A 438 13.59 -20.87 11.69
N VAL A 439 12.99 -19.69 11.81
CA VAL A 439 13.40 -18.68 12.80
C VAL A 439 12.30 -18.28 13.79
N ASN A 440 12.68 -18.16 15.07
CA ASN A 440 11.86 -17.50 16.08
C ASN A 440 12.17 -16.00 16.11
N VAL A 441 11.14 -15.22 15.77
CA VAL A 441 11.19 -13.76 15.69
C VAL A 441 11.16 -13.10 17.07
N VAL A 442 10.50 -13.72 18.06
CA VAL A 442 10.23 -13.15 19.39
C VAL A 442 10.61 -14.15 20.49
N GLU A 443 11.92 -14.22 20.75
CA GLU A 443 12.47 -15.01 21.85
C GLU A 443 11.86 -14.60 23.21
N ASN A 444 11.52 -15.60 24.03
CA ASN A 444 10.97 -15.40 25.38
C ASN A 444 9.73 -14.49 25.43
N GLN A 445 8.86 -14.56 24.41
CA GLN A 445 7.62 -13.78 24.34
C GLN A 445 6.75 -13.91 25.61
N GLY A 446 6.37 -12.78 26.20
CA GLY A 446 5.47 -12.73 27.37
C GLY A 446 3.99 -12.96 27.04
N SER A 447 3.63 -12.97 25.75
CA SER A 447 2.33 -13.40 25.26
C SER A 447 2.40 -14.86 24.80
N ARG A 448 1.31 -15.62 24.94
CA ARG A 448 1.21 -16.97 24.34
C ARG A 448 1.26 -16.93 22.81
N THR A 449 0.75 -15.87 22.19
CA THR A 449 0.64 -15.73 20.75
C THR A 449 1.06 -14.34 20.32
N VAL A 450 1.83 -14.25 19.23
CA VAL A 450 2.12 -13.01 18.50
C VAL A 450 1.31 -13.08 17.21
N ARG A 451 0.52 -12.05 16.88
CA ARG A 451 -0.29 -12.09 15.65
C ARG A 451 0.57 -11.82 14.42
N THR A 452 0.11 -12.27 13.26
CA THR A 452 0.84 -12.11 11.99
C THR A 452 1.17 -10.65 11.69
N GLU A 453 0.27 -9.68 11.94
CA GLU A 453 0.56 -8.25 11.70
C GLU A 453 1.57 -7.64 12.69
N GLU A 454 1.75 -8.25 13.87
CA GLU A 454 2.75 -7.89 14.88
C GLU A 454 4.10 -8.54 14.55
N ALA A 455 4.08 -9.83 14.21
CA ALA A 455 5.24 -10.63 13.84
C ALA A 455 5.97 -10.07 12.61
N ILE A 456 5.27 -9.63 11.56
CA ILE A 456 5.88 -9.02 10.36
C ILE A 456 6.74 -7.82 10.73
N MET A 457 6.25 -6.94 11.62
CA MET A 457 6.98 -5.73 12.01
C MET A 457 8.24 -6.06 12.81
N ILE A 458 8.18 -7.03 13.72
CA ILE A 458 9.33 -7.45 14.53
C ILE A 458 10.34 -8.25 13.69
N ALA A 459 9.86 -9.15 12.83
CA ALA A 459 10.69 -9.96 11.95
C ALA A 459 11.48 -9.09 10.99
N LEU A 460 10.82 -8.22 10.23
CA LEU A 460 11.49 -7.35 9.29
C LEU A 460 12.47 -6.39 9.98
N ALA A 461 12.19 -5.95 11.22
CA ALA A 461 13.14 -5.16 12.00
C ALA A 461 14.43 -5.91 12.37
N ARG A 462 14.32 -7.21 12.71
CA ARG A 462 15.47 -8.05 13.13
C ARG A 462 16.21 -8.71 11.96
N VAL A 463 15.47 -9.10 10.91
CA VAL A 463 15.98 -9.83 9.74
C VAL A 463 16.61 -8.89 8.71
N LYS A 464 16.08 -7.68 8.52
CA LYS A 464 16.59 -6.74 7.50
C LYS A 464 18.10 -6.44 7.64
N PRO A 465 18.66 -6.14 8.82
CA PRO A 465 20.10 -5.89 8.95
C PRO A 465 20.95 -7.11 8.55
N VAL A 466 20.46 -8.33 8.81
CA VAL A 466 21.14 -9.58 8.42
C VAL A 466 21.08 -9.76 6.90
N LEU A 467 19.92 -9.54 6.28
CA LEU A 467 19.76 -9.60 4.82
C LEU A 467 20.60 -8.55 4.09
N GLU A 468 20.66 -7.32 4.62
CA GLU A 468 21.49 -6.25 4.07
C GLU A 468 22.99 -6.56 4.16
N ASP A 469 23.45 -7.15 5.27
CA ASP A 469 24.84 -7.62 5.41
C ASP A 469 25.14 -8.74 4.40
N VAL A 470 24.34 -9.81 4.38
CA VAL A 470 24.51 -10.97 3.49
C VAL A 470 24.53 -10.56 2.02
N ALA A 471 23.59 -9.73 1.58
CA ALA A 471 23.52 -9.26 0.19
C ALA A 471 24.63 -8.26 -0.19
N SER A 472 25.32 -7.66 0.80
CA SER A 472 26.45 -6.75 0.56
C SER A 472 27.80 -7.48 0.38
N ARG A 473 27.88 -8.75 0.79
CA ARG A 473 29.07 -9.59 0.65
C ARG A 473 29.33 -9.85 -0.85
N LYS A 474 30.57 -9.62 -1.28
CA LYS A 474 31.00 -9.79 -2.68
C LYS A 474 31.28 -11.24 -3.02
#